data_AF-A0A699T495-F1
#
_entry.id   AF-A0A699T495-F1
#
_cell.length_a   1.000
_cell.length_b   1.000
_cell.length_c   1.000
_cell.angle_alpha   90.00
_cell.angle_beta   90.00
_cell.angle_gamma   90.00
#
_symmetry.space_group_name_H-M   'P 1'
#
loop_
_entity.id
_entity.type
_entity.pdbx_description
1 polymer ?
#
loop_
_entity_poly.entity_id
_entity_poly.type
_entity_poly.pdbx_seq_one_letter_code
_entity_poly.pdbx_strand_id
1 'polypeptide(L)'
;YEGNIKGALLAPTALPGTSPAVDLAAVREHPERFTVVDIRNRTEAGQPLFKDALLIPLPELRERVGEISADKPVLVHCAGGYRSAAGASIIQNALTGVPVYDLSEAVSEFQPA
;
A
#
# COMPACT_ATOMS: atom_id res chain seq x y z
N TYR A 1 27.77 13.10 15.18
CA TYR A 1 27.85 12.22 14.01
C TYR A 1 26.97 11.03 14.33
N GLU A 2 25.68 11.16 14.09
CA GLU A 2 24.68 10.19 14.54
C GLU A 2 24.52 9.10 13.48
N GLY A 3 25.18 7.98 13.75
CA GLY A 3 24.94 6.73 13.04
C GLY A 3 23.71 6.01 13.57
N ASN A 4 23.10 5.25 12.67
CA ASN A 4 22.13 4.18 12.93
C ASN A 4 20.68 4.60 13.15
N ILE A 5 20.03 5.06 12.08
CA ILE A 5 18.59 4.80 11.94
C ILE A 5 18.47 3.33 11.53
N LYS A 6 18.41 2.47 12.55
CA LYS A 6 18.03 1.07 12.40
C LYS A 6 16.67 1.06 11.71
N GLY A 7 16.60 0.43 10.55
CA GLY A 7 15.34 0.05 9.91
C GLY A 7 14.57 -0.90 10.82
N ALA A 8 13.89 -0.36 11.81
CA ALA A 8 12.81 -1.01 12.50
C ALA A 8 11.61 -0.88 11.58
N LEU A 9 11.54 -1.73 10.55
CA LEU A 9 10.28 -2.07 9.93
C LEU A 9 9.48 -2.78 11.03
N LEU A 10 8.73 -1.99 11.79
CA LEU A 10 7.75 -2.46 12.74
C LEU A 10 6.72 -3.25 11.94
N ALA A 11 6.91 -4.56 11.84
CA ALA A 11 5.77 -5.44 11.74
C ALA A 11 5.00 -5.26 13.05
N PRO A 12 3.80 -4.65 13.06
CA PRO A 12 3.03 -4.68 14.27
C PRO A 12 2.66 -6.15 14.51
N THR A 13 2.89 -6.60 15.74
CA THR A 13 2.25 -7.79 16.27
C THR A 13 0.75 -7.50 16.32
N ALA A 14 0.07 -7.66 15.18
CA ALA A 14 -1.33 -7.28 15.06
C ALA A 14 -2.19 -8.24 15.89
N LEU A 15 -2.81 -7.67 16.92
CA LEU A 15 -3.99 -8.24 17.56
C LEU A 15 -5.05 -8.52 16.47
N PRO A 16 -5.81 -9.62 16.55
CA PRO A 16 -6.79 -9.97 15.52
C PRO A 16 -7.94 -8.95 15.55
N GLY A 17 -7.96 -8.03 14.58
CA GLY A 17 -9.12 -7.16 14.37
C GLY A 17 -8.87 -5.80 13.71
N THR A 18 -7.63 -5.33 13.59
CA THR A 18 -7.35 -4.04 12.90
C THR A 18 -6.20 -4.23 11.92
N SER A 19 -6.41 -3.86 10.66
CA SER A 19 -5.36 -3.81 9.65
C SER A 19 -4.14 -3.06 10.18
N PRO A 20 -2.90 -3.49 9.89
CA PRO A 20 -1.69 -2.83 10.39
C PRO A 20 -1.73 -1.35 10.01
N ALA A 21 -1.68 -0.46 11.01
CA ALA A 21 -1.58 0.97 10.78
C ALA A 21 -0.29 1.27 10.01
N VAL A 22 -0.45 1.89 8.85
CA VAL A 22 0.66 2.31 8.00
C VAL A 22 1.26 3.61 8.53
N ASP A 23 2.58 3.66 8.62
CA ASP A 23 3.30 4.88 9.01
C ASP A 23 3.42 5.82 7.81
N LEU A 24 2.57 6.85 7.77
CA LEU A 24 2.48 7.79 6.66
C LEU A 24 3.75 8.64 6.50
N ALA A 25 4.48 8.90 7.59
CA ALA A 25 5.75 9.61 7.55
C ALA A 25 6.80 8.77 6.83
N ALA A 26 6.90 7.48 7.19
CA ALA A 26 7.80 6.55 6.49
C ALA A 26 7.47 6.40 5.00
N VAL A 27 6.18 6.39 4.63
CA VAL A 27 5.75 6.36 3.22
C VAL A 27 6.14 7.65 2.47
N ARG A 28 6.08 8.82 3.13
CA ARG A 28 6.49 10.11 2.53
C ARG A 28 8.00 10.25 2.41
N GLU A 29 8.73 9.82 3.43
CA GLU A 29 10.19 9.94 3.46
C GLU A 29 10.88 8.89 2.59
N HIS A 30 10.29 7.69 2.49
CA HIS A 30 10.86 6.54 1.79
C HIS A 30 9.84 5.76 0.93
N PRO A 31 9.15 6.40 -0.03
CA PRO A 31 8.18 5.73 -0.89
C PRO A 31 8.81 4.59 -1.72
N GLU A 32 10.11 4.67 -2.02
CA GLU A 32 10.86 3.66 -2.78
C GLU A 32 11.00 2.31 -2.07
N ARG A 33 10.74 2.27 -0.75
CA ARG A 33 10.77 1.05 0.06
C ARG A 33 9.48 0.25 -0.03
N PHE A 34 8.43 0.82 -0.60
CA PHE A 34 7.11 0.21 -0.69
C PHE A 34 6.73 -0.02 -2.15
N THR A 35 6.12 -1.16 -2.43
CA THR A 35 5.43 -1.38 -3.71
C THR A 35 4.05 -0.77 -3.59
N VAL A 36 3.87 0.43 -4.13
CA VAL A 36 2.57 1.12 -4.08
C VAL A 36 1.65 0.56 -5.16
N VAL A 37 0.45 0.14 -4.77
CA VAL A 37 -0.57 -0.43 -5.66
C VAL A 37 -1.82 0.43 -5.59
N ASP A 38 -2.13 1.08 -6.69
CA ASP A 38 -3.34 1.87 -6.85
C ASP A 38 -4.44 0.97 -7.41
N ILE A 39 -5.49 0.76 -6.61
CA ILE A 39 -6.63 -0.08 -7.00
C ILE A 39 -7.84 0.71 -7.49
N ARG A 40 -7.67 2.01 -7.75
CA ARG A 40 -8.71 2.85 -8.39
C ARG A 40 -8.96 2.37 -9.83
N ASN A 41 -10.15 2.65 -10.35
CA ASN A 41 -10.40 2.40 -11.77
C ASN A 41 -9.54 3.34 -12.63
N ARG A 42 -9.16 2.91 -13.84
CA ARG A 42 -8.36 3.75 -14.75
C ARG A 42 -9.00 5.11 -15.04
N THR A 43 -10.34 5.16 -15.10
CA THR A 43 -11.10 6.40 -15.29
C THR A 43 -11.00 7.36 -14.09
N GLU A 44 -10.84 6.84 -12.87
CA GLU A 44 -10.66 7.61 -11.64
C GLU A 44 -9.18 7.92 -11.35
N ALA A 45 -8.28 7.04 -11.79
CA ALA A 45 -6.87 7.05 -11.40
C ALA A 45 -6.11 8.25 -11.97
N GLY A 46 -6.63 8.90 -13.03
CA GLY A 46 -6.14 10.17 -13.57
C GLY A 46 -4.61 10.29 -13.54
N GLN A 47 -4.10 11.00 -12.53
CA GLN A 47 -2.68 11.05 -12.20
C GLN A 47 -2.35 10.12 -11.02
N PRO A 48 -1.29 9.31 -11.12
CA PRO A 48 -0.86 8.46 -10.02
C PRO A 48 -0.37 9.31 -8.85
N LEU A 49 -0.80 8.96 -7.63
CA LEU A 49 -0.43 9.67 -6.40
C LEU A 49 1.05 9.49 -6.06
N PHE A 50 1.61 8.34 -6.44
CA PHE A 50 3.02 8.02 -6.27
C PHE A 50 3.62 7.74 -7.63
N LYS A 51 4.84 8.25 -7.86
CA LYS A 51 5.53 8.16 -9.16
C LYS A 51 5.68 6.71 -9.67
N ASP A 52 5.89 5.78 -8.75
CA ASP A 52 6.08 4.35 -9.01
C ASP A 52 4.85 3.51 -8.61
N ALA A 53 3.66 4.13 -8.52
CA ALA A 53 2.42 3.41 -8.23
C ALA A 53 2.03 2.47 -9.37
N LEU A 54 1.79 1.20 -9.03
CA LEU A 54 1.27 0.20 -9.94
C LEU A 54 -0.26 0.29 -9.97
N LEU A 55 -0.80 0.81 -11.06
CA LEU A 55 -2.25 0.91 -11.25
C LEU A 55 -2.84 -0.45 -11.66
N ILE A 56 -3.49 -1.11 -10.70
CA ILE A 56 -4.21 -2.37 -10.90
C ILE A 56 -5.61 -2.21 -10.32
N PRO A 57 -6.61 -1.88 -11.16
CA PRO A 57 -7.99 -1.76 -10.72
C PRO A 57 -8.45 -2.98 -9.91
N LEU A 58 -9.20 -2.74 -8.82
CA LEU A 58 -9.74 -3.79 -7.96
C LEU A 58 -10.32 -5.02 -8.70
N PRO A 59 -11.12 -4.90 -9.78
CA PRO A 59 -11.62 -6.08 -10.50
C PRO A 59 -10.52 -6.92 -11.16
N GLU A 60 -9.43 -6.30 -11.61
CA GLU A 60 -8.28 -6.97 -12.24
C GLU A 60 -7.25 -7.47 -11.20
N LEU A 61 -7.33 -6.97 -9.96
CA LEU A 61 -6.33 -7.22 -8.92
C LEU A 61 -6.11 -8.70 -8.63
N ARG A 62 -7.17 -9.51 -8.62
CA ARG A 62 -7.08 -10.94 -8.34
C ARG A 62 -6.27 -11.70 -9.39
N GLU A 63 -6.38 -11.29 -10.65
CA GLU A 63 -5.70 -11.93 -11.78
C GLU A 63 -4.28 -11.38 -11.97
N ARG A 64 -4.09 -10.10 -11.65
CA ARG A 64 -2.83 -9.35 -11.84
C ARG A 64 -1.97 -9.27 -10.58
N VAL A 65 -2.36 -9.94 -9.50
CA VAL A 65 -1.61 -9.93 -8.23
C VAL A 65 -0.17 -10.42 -8.37
N GLY A 66 0.11 -11.26 -9.38
CA GLY A 66 1.46 -11.73 -9.70
C GLY A 66 2.39 -10.65 -10.28
N GLU A 67 1.87 -9.48 -10.68
CA GLU A 67 2.69 -8.34 -11.10
C GLU A 67 3.24 -7.54 -9.90
N ILE A 68 2.67 -7.73 -8.72
CA ILE A 68 3.08 -7.06 -7.51
C ILE A 68 4.38 -7.70 -7.00
N SER A 69 5.42 -6.89 -6.90
CA SER A 69 6.72 -7.35 -6.38
C SER A 69 6.61 -7.70 -4.89
N ALA A 70 6.84 -8.98 -4.59
CA ALA A 70 6.85 -9.54 -3.24
C ALA A 70 8.17 -9.31 -2.47
N ASP A 71 9.14 -8.62 -3.08
CA ASP A 71 10.45 -8.30 -2.47
C ASP A 71 10.37 -7.20 -1.42
N LYS A 72 9.35 -6.33 -1.56
CA LYS A 72 9.12 -5.16 -0.70
C LYS A 72 7.73 -5.21 -0.08
N PRO A 73 7.53 -4.53 1.06
CA PRO A 73 6.19 -4.30 1.59
C PRO A 73 5.26 -3.68 0.56
N VAL A 74 4.03 -4.18 0.48
CA VAL A 74 3.02 -3.69 -0.46
C VAL A 74 2.15 -2.65 0.22
N LEU A 75 1.99 -1.50 -0.42
CA LEU A 75 1.12 -0.43 0.04
C LEU A 75 -0.06 -0.28 -0.90
N VAL A 76 -1.26 -0.65 -0.46
CA VAL A 76 -2.48 -0.52 -1.26
C VAL A 76 -3.23 0.75 -0.90
N HIS A 77 -3.78 1.42 -1.91
CA HIS A 77 -4.67 2.56 -1.70
C HIS A 77 -5.77 2.63 -2.76
N CYS A 78 -6.88 3.30 -2.40
CA CYS A 78 -7.96 3.60 -3.33
C CYS A 78 -8.24 5.12 -3.32
N ALA A 79 -9.46 5.54 -3.68
CA ALA A 79 -9.85 6.95 -3.64
C ALA A 79 -10.30 7.43 -2.24
N GLY A 80 -10.68 6.52 -1.32
CA GLY A 80 -11.30 6.88 -0.04
C GLY A 80 -11.49 5.70 0.92
N GLY A 81 -10.48 4.85 1.06
CA GLY A 81 -10.39 3.76 2.03
C GLY A 81 -11.27 2.51 1.87
N TYR A 82 -12.51 2.60 1.39
CA TYR A 82 -13.41 1.44 1.40
C TYR A 82 -12.94 0.27 0.53
N ARG A 83 -12.45 0.58 -0.69
CA ARG A 83 -12.00 -0.44 -1.64
C ARG A 83 -10.63 -1.01 -1.26
N SER A 84 -9.81 -0.25 -0.55
CA SER A 84 -8.41 -0.61 -0.28
C SER A 84 -8.28 -1.67 0.81
N ALA A 85 -9.20 -1.75 1.77
CA ALA A 85 -9.29 -2.89 2.68
C ALA A 85 -9.55 -4.23 1.94
N ALA A 86 -10.44 -4.22 0.93
CA ALA A 86 -10.68 -5.39 0.10
C ALA A 86 -9.46 -5.74 -0.76
N GLY A 87 -8.81 -4.74 -1.37
CA GLY A 87 -7.59 -4.93 -2.14
C GLY A 87 -6.44 -5.51 -1.31
N ALA A 88 -6.23 -4.99 -0.10
CA ALA A 88 -5.21 -5.50 0.82
C ALA A 88 -5.48 -6.95 1.20
N SER A 89 -6.73 -7.31 1.49
CA SER A 89 -7.12 -8.69 1.78
C SER A 89 -6.85 -9.64 0.61
N ILE A 90 -7.14 -9.22 -0.63
CA ILE A 90 -6.85 -10.00 -1.84
C ILE A 90 -5.34 -10.25 -1.97
N ILE A 91 -4.53 -9.22 -1.80
CA ILE A 91 -3.06 -9.31 -1.92
C ILE A 91 -2.49 -10.18 -0.80
N GLN A 92 -2.93 -10.01 0.45
CA GLN A 92 -2.48 -10.83 1.57
C GLN A 92 -2.79 -12.32 1.38
N ASN A 93 -3.93 -12.65 0.76
CA ASN A 93 -4.29 -14.03 0.46
C ASN A 93 -3.46 -14.62 -0.70
N ALA A 94 -3.01 -13.80 -1.64
CA ALA A 94 -2.25 -14.24 -2.80
C ALA A 94 -0.73 -14.26 -2.57
N LEU A 95 -0.20 -13.29 -1.82
CA LEU A 95 1.21 -13.11 -1.50
C LEU A 95 1.45 -13.46 -0.03
N THR A 96 1.82 -14.71 0.22
CA THR A 96 2.14 -15.16 1.58
C THR A 96 3.53 -14.67 2.00
N GLY A 97 3.62 -14.06 3.19
CA GLY A 97 4.89 -13.63 3.77
C GLY A 97 5.33 -12.21 3.41
N VAL A 98 4.51 -11.47 2.66
CA VAL A 98 4.75 -10.05 2.35
C VAL A 98 3.86 -9.18 3.24
N PRO A 99 4.42 -8.19 3.95
CA PRO A 99 3.60 -7.24 4.71
C PRO A 99 2.80 -6.36 3.73
N VAL A 100 1.48 -6.35 3.91
CA VAL A 100 0.55 -5.54 3.12
C VAL A 100 -0.08 -4.49 4.01
N TYR A 101 0.08 -3.23 3.61
CA TYR A 101 -0.43 -2.04 4.29
C TYR A 101 -1.55 -1.42 3.46
N ASP A 102 -2.54 -0.84 4.14
CA ASP A 102 -3.66 -0.14 3.53
C ASP A 102 -3.63 1.34 3.94
N LEU A 103 -3.62 2.24 2.97
CA LEU A 103 -3.70 3.69 3.23
C LEU A 103 -5.10 4.13 3.67
N SER A 104 -6.14 3.31 3.52
CA SER A 104 -7.50 3.65 3.94
C SER A 104 -7.90 5.07 3.47
N GLU A 105 -8.44 5.93 4.33
CA GLU A 105 -8.78 7.32 4.05
C GLU A 105 -7.57 8.27 4.02
N ALA A 106 -6.42 7.85 4.57
CA ALA A 106 -5.20 8.65 4.64
C ALA A 106 -4.59 8.95 3.26
N VAL A 107 -5.03 8.27 2.21
CA VAL A 107 -4.71 8.61 0.82
C VAL A 107 -5.04 10.07 0.48
N SER A 108 -6.02 10.67 1.15
CA SER A 108 -6.39 12.08 0.97
C SER A 108 -5.27 13.04 1.36
N GLU A 109 -4.35 12.65 2.25
CA GLU A 109 -3.17 13.45 2.63
C GLU A 109 -2.11 13.53 1.52
N PHE A 110 -2.20 12.65 0.53
CA PHE A 110 -1.29 12.58 -0.62
C PHE A 110 -1.92 13.16 -1.89
N GLN A 111 -3.22 13.43 -1.89
CA GLN A 111 -3.90 14.05 -3.02
C GLN A 111 -3.50 15.54 -3.09
N PRO A 112 -3.06 16.03 -4.26
CA PRO A 112 -2.84 17.46 -4.45
C PRO A 112 -4.19 18.19 -4.30
N ALA A 113 -4.19 19.25 -3.49
CA ALA A 113 -5.36 20.10 -3.23
C ALA A 113 -5.85 20.85 -4.49
#